data_AF-A0A4D9CWP1-F1
#
_entry.id   AF-A0A4D9CWP1-F1
#
_cell.length_a   1.000
_cell.length_b   1.000
_cell.length_c   1.000
_cell.angle_alpha   90.00
_cell.angle_beta   90.00
_cell.angle_gamma   90.00
#
_symmetry.space_group_name_H-M   'P 1'
#
loop_
_entity.id
_entity.type
_entity.pdbx_description
1 polymer ?
#
loop_
_entity_poly.entity_id
_entity_poly.type
_entity_poly.pdbx_seq_one_letter_code
_entity_poly.pdbx_strand_id
1 'polypeptide(L)'
;MEPAAATTTVFGTPTPEDLIGHATRLQTLAGLAFFPLGLIEGRLEHLYALFPRENATSMVCRVPDLLCVEPNDLAARVAERQVQLAALLPACRPLRLMAKAPILVFQDFDSQIKSTAERLEWELPGMDLARVVCPNPAVLTRAWDTVLFPQIVALRAIFPQENLGRIIMRRPDLLSRDAAGRLREGMEELARHLPSVKVEMLAARQPDILALEPRQVAARIVHLEALFPAATRAEVAKMIHRKPSLLLTSVERVLRPKLARLRNMLGSAAAQELCQAMPSILSRDLEQVEARLKLLRAPVPGQDLVRFLRYNPAFLSSAPGAVGARLTALQSVFPRGVELGKLLIQEPQLYAEDAGVLALKLAEVHATTRLSKEEVAERLRRDARFLLVPYGLLASRLRFLKALENVGAEPWEWARQGDPGGEGGGGGRVQPSLERINLGSMASMPLGRFLHLYPLYPFYLLHELGRSPTPHKEGSNVYHLEKAHSQMLWRDGGLRDSPLKQVNGNGGRPGRPHSIGRKERMGEGKQRSRSLRNERLGSGNASHGIGKVMNTRRAGSSGSGCQKL
;
A
#
# COMPACT_ATOMS: atom_id res chain seq x y z
N MET A 1 12.58 -5.59 -28.09
CA MET A 1 11.41 -6.48 -28.11
C MET A 1 10.21 -5.67 -27.70
N GLU A 2 9.49 -5.11 -28.67
CA GLU A 2 8.19 -4.48 -28.41
C GLU A 2 7.25 -5.53 -27.83
N PRO A 3 6.46 -5.21 -26.80
CA PRO A 3 5.40 -6.11 -26.37
C PRO A 3 4.47 -6.27 -27.58
N ALA A 4 4.34 -7.51 -28.08
CA ALA A 4 3.35 -7.84 -29.10
C ALA A 4 2.02 -7.25 -28.62
N ALA A 5 1.54 -6.21 -29.30
CA ALA A 5 0.26 -5.61 -29.01
C ALA A 5 -0.73 -6.77 -29.05
N ALA A 6 -1.36 -7.07 -27.90
CA ALA A 6 -2.39 -8.08 -27.85
C ALA A 6 -3.46 -7.62 -28.84
N THR A 7 -3.43 -8.20 -30.05
CA THR A 7 -4.34 -7.90 -31.13
C THR A 7 -5.70 -8.20 -30.54
N THR A 8 -6.42 -7.14 -30.17
CA THR A 8 -7.78 -7.27 -29.69
C THR A 8 -8.53 -7.62 -30.95
N THR A 9 -8.62 -8.92 -31.24
CA THR A 9 -9.38 -9.45 -32.35
C THR A 9 -10.78 -8.92 -32.15
N VAL A 10 -11.13 -7.89 -32.92
CA VAL A 10 -12.49 -7.43 -33.04
C VAL A 10 -13.21 -8.63 -33.63
N PHE A 11 -13.99 -9.32 -32.80
CA PHE A 11 -14.83 -10.41 -33.27
C PHE A 11 -15.80 -9.80 -34.27
N GLY A 12 -15.53 -10.03 -35.56
CA GLY A 12 -16.50 -9.76 -36.62
C GLY A 12 -17.75 -10.60 -36.37
N THR A 13 -18.87 -10.19 -36.98
CA THR A 13 -20.06 -11.04 -37.05
C THR A 13 -19.63 -12.40 -37.63
N PRO A 14 -19.91 -13.52 -36.93
CA PRO A 14 -19.49 -14.83 -37.40
C PRO A 14 -20.11 -15.11 -38.76
N THR A 15 -19.35 -15.72 -39.65
CA THR A 15 -19.87 -16.17 -40.96
C THR A 15 -20.84 -17.34 -40.76
N PRO A 16 -21.71 -17.65 -41.74
CA PRO A 16 -22.56 -18.84 -41.68
C PRO A 16 -21.75 -20.13 -41.44
N GLU A 17 -20.56 -20.25 -42.03
CA GLU A 17 -19.65 -21.39 -41.82
C GLU A 17 -19.14 -21.46 -40.37
N ASP A 18 -18.80 -20.32 -39.75
CA ASP A 18 -18.43 -20.26 -38.34
C ASP A 18 -19.58 -20.71 -37.42
N LEU A 19 -20.82 -20.31 -37.75
CA LEU A 19 -22.02 -20.69 -37.00
C LEU A 19 -22.27 -22.20 -37.07
N ILE A 20 -22.19 -22.81 -38.25
CA ILE A 20 -22.28 -24.27 -38.42
C ILE A 20 -21.20 -24.97 -37.59
N GLY A 21 -19.96 -24.48 -37.64
CA GLY A 21 -18.84 -25.02 -36.87
C GLY A 21 -19.00 -24.85 -35.35
N HIS A 22 -19.61 -23.76 -34.87
CA HIS A 22 -19.96 -23.57 -33.47
C HIS A 22 -21.12 -24.47 -33.03
N ALA A 23 -22.18 -24.57 -33.83
CA ALA A 23 -23.35 -25.40 -33.56
C ALA A 23 -22.98 -26.89 -33.48
N THR A 24 -22.17 -27.37 -34.43
CA THR A 24 -21.64 -28.75 -34.43
C THR A 24 -20.82 -29.03 -33.16
N ARG A 25 -19.96 -28.09 -32.75
CA ARG A 25 -19.20 -28.21 -31.48
C ARG A 25 -20.12 -28.25 -30.26
N LEU A 26 -21.20 -27.47 -30.23
CA LEU A 26 -22.15 -27.44 -29.13
C LEU A 26 -22.99 -28.72 -29.04
N GLN A 27 -23.39 -29.31 -30.16
CA GLN A 27 -24.06 -30.63 -30.16
C GLN A 27 -23.21 -31.68 -29.45
N THR A 28 -21.91 -31.69 -29.71
CA THR A 28 -20.96 -32.62 -29.08
C THR A 28 -20.66 -32.26 -27.61
N LEU A 29 -20.42 -30.99 -27.31
CA LEU A 29 -19.90 -30.57 -26.00
C LEU A 29 -20.97 -30.37 -24.92
N ALA A 30 -22.17 -29.95 -25.31
CA ALA A 30 -23.24 -29.58 -24.37
C ALA A 30 -24.36 -30.65 -24.28
N GLY A 31 -24.15 -31.83 -24.86
CA GLY A 31 -25.15 -32.90 -24.87
C GLY A 31 -26.42 -32.55 -25.67
N LEU A 32 -26.31 -31.60 -26.60
CA LEU A 32 -27.44 -31.07 -27.37
C LEU A 32 -27.73 -31.91 -28.63
N ALA A 33 -27.42 -33.22 -28.59
CA ALA A 33 -27.58 -34.12 -29.74
C ALA A 33 -29.02 -34.19 -30.27
N PHE A 34 -30.01 -33.85 -29.43
CA PHE A 34 -31.43 -33.84 -29.78
C PHE A 34 -31.90 -32.53 -30.44
N PHE A 35 -31.09 -31.48 -30.44
CA PHE A 35 -31.46 -30.20 -31.04
C PHE A 35 -31.09 -30.19 -32.53
N PRO A 36 -32.04 -29.89 -33.45
CA PRO A 36 -31.73 -29.74 -34.87
C PRO A 36 -30.63 -28.70 -35.09
N LEU A 37 -29.65 -29.00 -35.94
CA LEU A 37 -28.49 -28.13 -36.15
C LEU A 37 -28.90 -26.72 -36.59
N GLY A 38 -29.86 -26.62 -37.53
CA GLY A 38 -30.39 -25.32 -37.98
C GLY A 38 -31.10 -24.52 -36.89
N LEU A 39 -31.68 -25.18 -35.88
CA LEU A 39 -32.22 -24.48 -34.71
C LEU A 39 -31.09 -23.88 -33.87
N ILE A 40 -30.03 -24.65 -33.61
CA ILE A 40 -28.87 -24.15 -32.84
C ILE A 40 -28.22 -22.97 -33.57
N GLU A 41 -28.06 -23.05 -34.88
CA GLU A 41 -27.50 -21.98 -35.72
C GLU A 41 -28.31 -20.68 -35.60
N GLY A 42 -29.63 -20.74 -35.84
CA GLY A 42 -30.49 -19.55 -35.73
C GLY A 42 -30.50 -18.95 -34.32
N ARG A 43 -30.40 -19.78 -33.27
CA ARG A 43 -30.31 -19.32 -31.88
C ARG A 43 -28.96 -18.67 -31.58
N LEU A 44 -27.86 -19.22 -32.11
CA LEU A 44 -26.54 -18.63 -31.97
C LEU A 44 -26.46 -17.29 -32.70
N GLU A 45 -26.99 -17.18 -33.92
CA GLU A 45 -27.07 -15.92 -34.65
C GLU A 45 -27.78 -14.85 -33.82
N HIS A 46 -28.92 -15.20 -33.21
CA HIS A 46 -29.64 -14.29 -32.33
C HIS A 46 -28.84 -13.90 -31.08
N LEU A 47 -28.14 -14.84 -30.45
CA LEU A 47 -27.25 -14.55 -29.32
C LEU A 47 -26.08 -13.63 -29.71
N TYR A 48 -25.50 -13.81 -30.90
CA TYR A 48 -24.46 -12.90 -31.41
C TYR A 48 -25.02 -11.50 -31.69
N ALA A 49 -26.27 -11.39 -32.13
CA ALA A 49 -26.94 -10.10 -32.28
C ALA A 49 -27.16 -9.40 -30.91
N LEU A 50 -27.56 -10.15 -29.88
CA LEU A 50 -27.75 -9.63 -28.52
C LEU A 50 -26.43 -9.29 -27.82
N PHE A 51 -25.36 -10.04 -28.11
CA PHE A 51 -24.04 -9.91 -27.48
C PHE A 51 -22.92 -9.74 -28.52
N PRO A 52 -22.89 -8.63 -29.27
CA PRO A 52 -22.04 -8.47 -30.47
C PRO A 52 -20.52 -8.42 -30.21
N ARG A 53 -20.08 -8.54 -28.96
CA ARG A 53 -18.66 -8.51 -28.56
C ARG A 53 -18.26 -9.67 -27.68
N GLU A 54 -19.16 -10.62 -27.46
CA GLU A 54 -18.96 -11.70 -26.49
C GLU A 54 -19.10 -13.05 -27.19
N ASN A 55 -18.48 -14.08 -26.62
CA ASN A 55 -18.47 -15.40 -27.22
C ASN A 55 -19.76 -16.16 -26.85
N ALA A 56 -20.78 -16.08 -27.71
CA ALA A 56 -22.07 -16.75 -27.53
C ALA A 56 -21.92 -18.27 -27.33
N THR A 57 -21.03 -18.93 -28.07
CA THR A 57 -20.73 -20.37 -27.91
C THR A 57 -20.29 -20.69 -26.47
N SER A 58 -19.38 -19.89 -25.91
CA SER A 58 -18.95 -20.03 -24.51
C SER A 58 -20.09 -19.78 -23.51
N MET A 59 -21.03 -18.89 -23.83
CA MET A 59 -22.22 -18.67 -22.99
C MET A 59 -23.12 -19.90 -22.98
N VAL A 60 -23.42 -20.46 -24.16
CA VAL A 60 -24.26 -21.66 -24.30
C VAL A 60 -23.62 -22.87 -23.63
N CYS A 61 -22.30 -23.06 -23.75
CA CYS A 61 -21.61 -24.14 -23.02
C CYS A 61 -21.79 -24.06 -21.49
N ARG A 62 -21.99 -22.86 -20.94
CA ARG A 62 -22.19 -22.65 -19.50
C ARG A 62 -23.67 -22.72 -19.10
N VAL A 63 -24.57 -22.31 -19.98
CA VAL A 63 -26.02 -22.33 -19.76
C VAL A 63 -26.73 -22.74 -21.05
N PRO A 64 -26.91 -24.05 -21.31
CA PRO A 64 -27.54 -24.55 -22.52
C PRO A 64 -28.99 -24.06 -22.70
N ASP A 65 -29.68 -23.74 -21.60
CA ASP A 65 -31.05 -23.22 -21.57
C ASP A 65 -31.23 -21.94 -22.41
N LEU A 66 -30.15 -21.21 -22.71
CA LEU A 66 -30.16 -20.09 -23.66
C LEU A 66 -30.71 -20.48 -25.04
N LEU A 67 -30.54 -21.72 -25.47
CA LEU A 67 -31.08 -22.21 -26.74
C LEU A 67 -32.55 -22.64 -26.66
N CYS A 68 -33.06 -22.86 -25.45
CA CYS A 68 -34.41 -23.38 -25.22
C CYS A 68 -35.48 -22.27 -25.13
N VAL A 69 -35.07 -21.00 -24.99
CA VAL A 69 -35.97 -19.85 -24.85
C VAL A 69 -36.17 -19.17 -26.18
N GLU A 70 -37.43 -18.94 -26.60
CA GLU A 70 -37.82 -18.20 -27.81
C GLU A 70 -37.03 -16.90 -28.00
N PRO A 71 -36.59 -16.55 -29.23
CA PRO A 71 -35.61 -15.46 -29.41
C PRO A 71 -36.16 -14.12 -28.91
N ASN A 72 -37.44 -13.85 -29.19
CA ASN A 72 -38.11 -12.64 -28.73
C ASN A 72 -38.20 -12.56 -27.20
N ASP A 73 -38.50 -13.69 -26.55
CA ASP A 73 -38.57 -13.75 -25.08
C ASP A 73 -37.18 -13.59 -24.46
N LEU A 74 -36.16 -14.19 -25.07
CA LEU A 74 -34.77 -14.04 -24.64
C LEU A 74 -34.31 -12.58 -24.78
N ALA A 75 -34.60 -11.94 -25.93
CA ALA A 75 -34.29 -10.54 -26.17
C ALA A 75 -34.97 -9.62 -25.14
N ALA A 76 -36.25 -9.87 -24.84
CA ALA A 76 -36.99 -9.13 -23.82
C ALA A 76 -36.34 -9.27 -22.43
N ARG A 77 -36.01 -10.50 -22.02
CA ARG A 77 -35.32 -10.77 -20.74
C ARG A 77 -33.95 -10.10 -20.67
N VAL A 78 -33.17 -10.13 -21.75
CA VAL A 78 -31.85 -9.48 -21.81
C VAL A 78 -31.99 -7.97 -21.69
N ALA A 79 -32.96 -7.35 -22.39
CA ALA A 79 -33.21 -5.92 -22.33
C ALA A 79 -33.65 -5.47 -20.92
N GLU A 80 -34.59 -6.19 -20.31
CA GLU A 80 -35.02 -5.94 -18.93
C GLU A 80 -33.84 -6.07 -17.95
N ARG A 81 -33.10 -7.18 -18.05
CA ARG A 81 -31.95 -7.45 -17.17
C ARG A 81 -30.85 -6.42 -17.32
N GLN A 82 -30.64 -5.91 -18.53
CA GLN A 82 -29.68 -4.85 -18.80
C GLN A 82 -30.03 -3.57 -18.03
N VAL A 83 -31.30 -3.16 -18.01
CA VAL A 83 -31.75 -1.97 -17.26
C VAL A 83 -31.56 -2.19 -15.75
N GLN A 84 -32.00 -3.34 -15.25
CA GLN A 84 -31.90 -3.70 -13.83
C GLN A 84 -30.43 -3.73 -13.34
N LEU A 85 -29.55 -4.41 -14.08
CA LEU A 85 -28.12 -4.47 -13.74
C LEU A 85 -27.41 -3.13 -13.92
N ALA A 86 -27.83 -2.29 -14.87
CA ALA A 86 -27.28 -0.93 -15.02
C ALA A 86 -27.64 -0.05 -13.82
N ALA A 87 -28.86 -0.20 -13.28
CA ALA A 87 -29.28 0.52 -12.08
C ALA A 87 -28.53 0.03 -10.83
N LEU A 88 -28.38 -1.29 -10.66
CA LEU A 88 -27.68 -1.88 -9.53
C LEU A 88 -26.16 -1.63 -9.56
N LEU A 89 -25.55 -1.69 -10.75
CA LEU A 89 -24.09 -1.63 -10.94
C LEU A 89 -23.72 -0.62 -12.05
N PRO A 90 -23.87 0.69 -11.79
CA PRO A 90 -23.71 1.72 -12.83
C PRO A 90 -22.30 1.79 -13.44
N ALA A 91 -21.28 1.29 -12.72
CA ALA A 91 -19.91 1.23 -13.22
C ALA A 91 -19.61 -0.01 -14.09
N CYS A 92 -20.52 -0.98 -14.14
CA CYS A 92 -20.35 -2.21 -14.92
C CYS A 92 -21.09 -2.13 -16.27
N ARG A 93 -20.68 -2.97 -17.24
CA ARG A 93 -21.39 -3.15 -18.52
C ARG A 93 -22.29 -4.38 -18.41
N PRO A 94 -23.63 -4.24 -18.32
CA PRO A 94 -24.54 -5.35 -18.06
C PRO A 94 -24.40 -6.53 -19.03
N LEU A 95 -24.32 -6.25 -20.34
CA LEU A 95 -24.14 -7.28 -21.37
C LEU A 95 -22.87 -8.12 -21.14
N ARG A 96 -21.78 -7.49 -20.69
CA ARG A 96 -20.54 -8.19 -20.35
C ARG A 96 -20.66 -9.02 -19.08
N LEU A 97 -21.44 -8.56 -18.09
CA LEU A 97 -21.71 -9.35 -16.89
C LEU A 97 -22.50 -10.61 -17.24
N MET A 98 -23.58 -10.46 -18.01
CA MET A 98 -24.40 -11.58 -18.49
C MET A 98 -23.59 -12.52 -19.38
N ALA A 99 -22.73 -12.01 -20.27
CA ALA A 99 -21.85 -12.88 -21.05
C ALA A 99 -20.87 -13.68 -20.18
N LYS A 100 -20.38 -13.11 -19.08
CA LYS A 100 -19.50 -13.81 -18.12
C LYS A 100 -20.26 -14.74 -17.15
N ALA A 101 -21.53 -14.50 -16.90
CA ALA A 101 -22.39 -15.34 -16.07
C ALA A 101 -23.81 -15.39 -16.70
N PRO A 102 -24.03 -16.20 -17.74
CA PRO A 102 -25.27 -16.15 -18.53
C PRO A 102 -26.53 -16.51 -17.75
N ILE A 103 -26.37 -17.23 -16.64
CA ILE A 103 -27.45 -17.57 -15.72
C ILE A 103 -28.14 -16.32 -15.14
N LEU A 104 -27.46 -15.16 -15.12
CA LEU A 104 -28.04 -13.88 -14.70
C LEU A 104 -29.25 -13.45 -15.55
N VAL A 105 -29.37 -13.94 -16.79
CA VAL A 105 -30.53 -13.68 -17.65
C VAL A 105 -31.80 -14.35 -17.10
N PHE A 106 -31.63 -15.48 -16.40
CA PHE A 106 -32.74 -16.33 -15.96
C PHE A 106 -33.06 -16.21 -14.46
N GLN A 107 -32.15 -15.64 -13.67
CA GLN A 107 -32.35 -15.49 -12.23
C GLN A 107 -33.35 -14.39 -11.89
N ASP A 108 -34.13 -14.60 -10.84
CA ASP A 108 -35.03 -13.55 -10.32
C ASP A 108 -34.21 -12.34 -9.83
N PHE A 109 -34.57 -11.13 -10.29
CA PHE A 109 -33.77 -9.95 -9.98
C PHE A 109 -33.82 -9.59 -8.51
N ASP A 110 -35.01 -9.46 -7.95
CA ASP A 110 -35.18 -8.90 -6.60
C ASP A 110 -34.77 -9.90 -5.53
N SER A 111 -35.24 -11.15 -5.61
CA SER A 111 -35.02 -12.16 -4.58
C SER A 111 -33.62 -12.77 -4.60
N GLN A 112 -32.96 -12.82 -5.76
CA GLN A 112 -31.62 -13.44 -5.89
C GLN A 112 -30.54 -12.39 -6.11
N ILE A 113 -30.55 -11.68 -7.23
CA ILE A 113 -29.42 -10.83 -7.64
C ILE A 113 -29.28 -9.59 -6.73
N LYS A 114 -30.35 -8.81 -6.60
CA LYS A 114 -30.39 -7.58 -5.80
C LYS A 114 -30.22 -7.88 -4.31
N SER A 115 -30.97 -8.84 -3.78
CA SER A 115 -30.81 -9.32 -2.40
C SER A 115 -29.37 -9.77 -2.10
N THR A 116 -28.73 -10.53 -2.99
CA THR A 116 -27.33 -10.94 -2.82
C THR A 116 -26.37 -9.76 -2.84
N ALA A 117 -26.57 -8.81 -3.75
CA ALA A 117 -25.78 -7.58 -3.83
C ALA A 117 -25.87 -6.75 -2.53
N GLU A 118 -27.09 -6.49 -2.06
CA GLU A 118 -27.35 -5.73 -0.83
C GLU A 118 -26.73 -6.42 0.40
N ARG A 119 -26.86 -7.74 0.49
CA ARG A 119 -26.25 -8.53 1.58
C ARG A 119 -24.72 -8.54 1.51
N LEU A 120 -24.12 -8.58 0.30
CA LEU A 120 -22.67 -8.46 0.14
C LEU A 120 -22.17 -7.10 0.64
N GLU A 121 -22.85 -6.01 0.29
CA GLU A 121 -22.50 -4.66 0.74
C GLU A 121 -22.62 -4.52 2.27
N TRP A 122 -23.66 -5.12 2.85
CA TRP A 122 -23.88 -5.15 4.29
C TRP A 122 -22.78 -5.93 5.03
N GLU A 123 -22.47 -7.14 4.56
CA GLU A 123 -21.48 -8.00 5.22
C GLU A 123 -20.04 -7.52 4.99
N LEU A 124 -19.75 -6.80 3.91
CA LEU A 124 -18.39 -6.41 3.54
C LEU A 124 -18.24 -4.88 3.52
N PRO A 125 -18.22 -4.22 4.69
CA PRO A 125 -18.19 -2.76 4.77
C PRO A 125 -16.94 -2.17 4.10
N GLY A 126 -17.16 -1.16 3.26
CA GLY A 126 -16.12 -0.50 2.47
C GLY A 126 -15.73 -1.24 1.19
N MET A 127 -16.46 -2.29 0.82
CA MET A 127 -16.37 -2.94 -0.49
C MET A 127 -17.04 -2.10 -1.58
N ASP A 128 -16.39 -1.95 -2.73
CA ASP A 128 -17.01 -1.49 -3.97
C ASP A 128 -17.57 -2.71 -4.72
N LEU A 129 -18.89 -2.87 -4.71
CA LEU A 129 -19.58 -4.01 -5.29
C LEU A 129 -19.26 -4.17 -6.79
N ALA A 130 -19.20 -3.06 -7.55
CA ALA A 130 -18.89 -3.11 -8.97
C ALA A 130 -17.48 -3.67 -9.21
N ARG A 131 -16.50 -3.28 -8.40
CA ARG A 131 -15.13 -3.83 -8.48
C ARG A 131 -15.03 -5.32 -8.17
N VAL A 132 -15.96 -5.87 -7.39
CA VAL A 132 -16.01 -7.30 -7.06
C VAL A 132 -16.78 -8.10 -8.13
N VAL A 133 -17.94 -7.60 -8.55
CA VAL A 133 -18.84 -8.28 -9.50
C VAL A 133 -18.32 -8.22 -10.94
N CYS A 134 -17.83 -7.07 -11.42
CA CYS A 134 -17.33 -6.95 -12.79
C CYS A 134 -16.27 -8.01 -13.21
N PRO A 135 -15.25 -8.30 -12.38
CA PRO A 135 -14.31 -9.38 -12.68
C PRO A 135 -14.89 -10.78 -12.44
N ASN A 136 -15.79 -10.96 -11.46
CA ASN A 136 -16.36 -12.25 -11.06
C ASN A 136 -17.90 -12.19 -10.88
N PRO A 137 -18.69 -12.12 -11.97
CA PRO A 137 -20.15 -11.95 -11.86
C PRO A 137 -20.87 -13.19 -11.32
N ALA A 138 -20.23 -14.35 -11.35
CA ALA A 138 -20.72 -15.57 -10.72
C ALA A 138 -20.89 -15.43 -9.19
N VAL A 139 -20.36 -14.36 -8.57
CA VAL A 139 -20.66 -14.05 -7.17
C VAL A 139 -22.14 -13.77 -6.95
N LEU A 140 -22.82 -13.13 -7.89
CA LEU A 140 -24.26 -12.80 -7.78
C LEU A 140 -25.17 -14.00 -8.03
N THR A 141 -24.63 -15.06 -8.62
CA THR A 141 -25.42 -16.23 -9.02
C THR A 141 -25.38 -17.34 -7.98
N ARG A 142 -24.58 -17.17 -6.92
CA ARG A 142 -24.39 -18.16 -5.86
C ARG A 142 -25.46 -18.01 -4.79
N ALA A 143 -25.92 -19.14 -4.27
CA ALA A 143 -26.83 -19.16 -3.14
C ALA A 143 -26.17 -18.49 -1.92
N TRP A 144 -26.87 -17.48 -1.37
CA TRP A 144 -26.35 -16.71 -0.24
C TRP A 144 -26.14 -17.59 0.99
N ASP A 145 -27.18 -18.30 1.43
CA ASP A 145 -27.19 -19.00 2.72
C ASP A 145 -26.27 -20.24 2.75
N THR A 146 -26.11 -20.90 1.60
CA THR A 146 -25.36 -22.18 1.53
C THR A 146 -23.93 -22.02 1.02
N VAL A 147 -23.61 -20.96 0.29
CA VAL A 147 -22.28 -20.78 -0.33
C VAL A 147 -21.60 -19.50 0.14
N LEU A 148 -22.19 -18.33 -0.14
CA LEU A 148 -21.49 -17.06 0.08
C LEU A 148 -21.34 -16.72 1.56
N PHE A 149 -22.39 -16.87 2.35
CA PHE A 149 -22.37 -16.51 3.77
C PHE A 149 -21.40 -17.40 4.58
N PRO A 150 -21.44 -18.74 4.48
CA PRO A 150 -20.44 -19.60 5.12
C PRO A 150 -19.01 -19.26 4.69
N GLN A 151 -18.82 -18.93 3.41
CA GLN A 151 -17.52 -18.52 2.89
C GLN A 151 -17.03 -17.20 3.49
N ILE A 152 -17.91 -16.20 3.64
CA ILE A 152 -17.57 -14.93 4.30
C ILE A 152 -17.22 -15.17 5.77
N VAL A 153 -17.98 -16.01 6.48
CA VAL A 153 -17.69 -16.38 7.87
C VAL A 153 -16.32 -17.06 7.99
N ALA A 154 -16.01 -18.02 7.10
CA ALA A 154 -14.73 -18.69 7.08
C ALA A 154 -13.57 -17.72 6.77
N LEU A 155 -13.76 -16.78 5.83
CA LEU A 155 -12.78 -15.74 5.55
C LEU A 155 -12.59 -14.77 6.72
N ARG A 156 -13.65 -14.41 7.45
CA ARG A 156 -13.53 -13.60 8.69
C ARG A 156 -12.75 -14.33 9.78
N ALA A 157 -12.89 -15.64 9.89
CA ALA A 157 -12.10 -16.43 10.82
C ALA A 157 -10.60 -16.44 10.46
N ILE A 158 -10.26 -16.40 9.17
CA ILE A 158 -8.88 -16.27 8.68
C ILE A 158 -8.35 -14.83 8.87
N PHE A 159 -9.22 -13.82 8.76
CA PHE A 159 -8.88 -12.40 8.77
C PHE A 159 -9.61 -11.61 9.88
N PRO A 160 -9.43 -11.95 11.17
CA PRO A 160 -10.25 -11.39 12.25
C PRO A 160 -10.03 -9.88 12.49
N GLN A 161 -8.85 -9.36 12.13
CA GLN A 161 -8.45 -7.97 12.40
C GLN A 161 -8.30 -7.12 11.13
N GLU A 162 -8.62 -7.69 9.96
CA GLU A 162 -8.39 -7.05 8.67
C GLU A 162 -9.71 -6.68 7.99
N ASN A 163 -9.69 -5.63 7.17
CA ASN A 163 -10.88 -5.25 6.40
C ASN A 163 -11.09 -6.25 5.24
N LEU A 164 -11.95 -7.24 5.48
CA LEU A 164 -12.27 -8.29 4.51
C LEU A 164 -12.82 -7.74 3.19
N GLY A 165 -13.63 -6.67 3.23
CA GLY A 165 -14.14 -6.01 2.02
C GLY A 165 -13.00 -5.53 1.11
N ARG A 166 -11.97 -4.88 1.66
CA ARG A 166 -10.78 -4.45 0.91
C ARG A 166 -9.94 -5.61 0.38
N ILE A 167 -9.92 -6.74 1.08
CA ILE A 167 -9.22 -7.97 0.64
C ILE A 167 -9.96 -8.56 -0.57
N ILE A 168 -11.28 -8.73 -0.47
CA ILE A 168 -12.14 -9.26 -1.53
C ILE A 168 -12.12 -8.35 -2.76
N MET A 169 -12.14 -7.03 -2.59
CA MET A 169 -11.99 -6.08 -3.71
C MET A 169 -10.71 -6.31 -4.52
N ARG A 170 -9.61 -6.70 -3.88
CA ARG A 170 -8.36 -7.01 -4.58
C ARG A 170 -8.37 -8.40 -5.20
N ARG A 171 -9.15 -9.33 -4.64
CA ARG A 171 -9.21 -10.73 -5.07
C ARG A 171 -10.64 -11.31 -4.96
N PRO A 172 -11.55 -10.95 -5.87
CA PRO A 172 -12.97 -11.35 -5.81
C PRO A 172 -13.22 -12.86 -5.89
N ASP A 173 -12.30 -13.61 -6.48
CA ASP A 173 -12.34 -15.06 -6.57
C ASP A 173 -12.15 -15.75 -5.21
N LEU A 174 -11.79 -15.03 -4.14
CA LEU A 174 -11.79 -15.59 -2.79
C LEU A 174 -13.18 -16.02 -2.32
N LEU A 175 -14.24 -15.36 -2.79
CA LEU A 175 -15.62 -15.78 -2.55
C LEU A 175 -16.00 -17.07 -3.31
N SER A 176 -15.17 -17.45 -4.28
CA SER A 176 -15.35 -18.65 -5.08
C SER A 176 -14.57 -19.86 -4.61
N ARG A 177 -13.59 -19.67 -3.73
CA ARG A 177 -12.68 -20.72 -3.24
C ARG A 177 -13.20 -21.38 -1.99
N ASP A 178 -12.74 -22.60 -1.73
CA ASP A 178 -12.96 -23.27 -0.46
C ASP A 178 -12.12 -22.60 0.64
N ALA A 179 -12.73 -21.75 1.47
CA ALA A 179 -12.04 -21.16 2.62
C ALA A 179 -11.80 -22.15 3.76
N ALA A 180 -12.68 -23.14 3.93
CA ALA A 180 -12.62 -24.06 5.05
C ALA A 180 -11.49 -25.08 4.90
N GLY A 181 -11.24 -25.56 3.67
CA GLY A 181 -10.12 -26.43 3.35
C GLY A 181 -8.92 -25.65 2.83
N ARG A 182 -8.85 -25.49 1.50
CA ARG A 182 -7.60 -25.09 0.83
C ARG A 182 -7.01 -23.75 1.29
N LEU A 183 -7.82 -22.72 1.51
CA LEU A 183 -7.28 -21.44 1.99
C LEU A 183 -6.70 -21.56 3.39
N ARG A 184 -7.37 -22.28 4.29
CA ARG A 184 -6.90 -22.53 5.65
C ARG A 184 -5.58 -23.30 5.64
N GLU A 185 -5.50 -24.40 4.87
CA GLU A 185 -4.26 -25.16 4.71
C GLU A 185 -3.11 -24.29 4.19
N GLY A 186 -3.39 -23.41 3.21
CA GLY A 186 -2.39 -22.47 2.70
C GLY A 186 -1.91 -21.46 3.74
N MET A 187 -2.81 -21.00 4.62
CA MET A 187 -2.47 -20.10 5.74
C MET A 187 -1.65 -20.82 6.81
N GLU A 188 -1.97 -22.07 7.13
CA GLU A 188 -1.20 -22.91 8.05
C GLU A 188 0.20 -23.19 7.50
N GLU A 189 0.33 -23.44 6.20
CA GLU A 189 1.63 -23.61 5.54
C GLU A 189 2.47 -22.33 5.61
N LEU A 190 1.85 -21.17 5.33
CA LEU A 190 2.51 -19.88 5.51
C LEU A 190 2.98 -19.70 6.95
N ALA A 191 2.15 -20.02 7.94
CA ALA A 191 2.48 -19.86 9.36
C ALA A 191 3.62 -20.79 9.78
N ARG A 192 3.58 -22.04 9.33
CA ARG A 192 4.65 -23.03 9.57
C ARG A 192 5.98 -22.56 8.99
N HIS A 193 5.96 -21.96 7.81
CA HIS A 193 7.18 -21.52 7.15
C HIS A 193 7.68 -20.12 7.55
N LEU A 194 6.81 -19.27 8.07
CA LEU A 194 7.09 -17.87 8.43
C LEU A 194 6.69 -17.57 9.88
N PRO A 195 7.24 -18.27 10.89
CA PRO A 195 6.77 -18.19 12.28
C PRO A 195 6.93 -16.80 12.92
N SER A 196 7.82 -15.95 12.39
CA SER A 196 8.03 -14.58 12.87
C SER A 196 7.12 -13.53 12.20
N VAL A 197 6.23 -13.96 11.30
CA VAL A 197 5.39 -13.08 10.49
C VAL A 197 3.91 -13.34 10.79
N LYS A 198 3.15 -12.26 11.04
CA LYS A 198 1.68 -12.34 11.07
C LYS A 198 1.16 -12.61 9.67
N VAL A 199 0.82 -13.87 9.38
CA VAL A 199 0.48 -14.34 8.03
C VAL A 199 -0.83 -13.76 7.51
N GLU A 200 -1.76 -13.42 8.41
CA GLU A 200 -3.03 -12.78 8.12
C GLU A 200 -2.80 -11.40 7.51
N MET A 201 -1.95 -10.59 8.15
CA MET A 201 -1.56 -9.27 7.65
C MET A 201 -0.78 -9.39 6.33
N LEU A 202 0.05 -10.43 6.18
CA LEU A 202 0.79 -10.68 4.94
C LEU A 202 -0.16 -10.98 3.77
N ALA A 203 -1.12 -11.89 3.97
CA ALA A 203 -2.13 -12.24 2.98
C ALA A 203 -3.12 -11.09 2.72
N ALA A 204 -3.49 -10.30 3.73
CA ALA A 204 -4.31 -9.10 3.55
C ALA A 204 -3.61 -8.03 2.69
N ARG A 205 -2.28 -7.90 2.82
CA ARG A 205 -1.46 -7.01 1.97
C ARG A 205 -1.35 -7.52 0.54
N GLN A 206 -1.22 -8.84 0.33
CA GLN A 206 -1.14 -9.46 -0.99
C GLN A 206 -2.06 -10.70 -1.10
N PRO A 207 -3.37 -10.49 -1.37
CA PRO A 207 -4.34 -11.59 -1.38
C PRO A 207 -4.10 -12.64 -2.46
N ASP A 208 -3.37 -12.31 -3.53
CA ASP A 208 -3.00 -13.26 -4.58
C ASP A 208 -2.18 -14.45 -4.06
N ILE A 209 -1.52 -14.33 -2.91
CA ILE A 209 -0.77 -15.44 -2.29
C ILE A 209 -1.70 -16.60 -1.96
N LEU A 210 -2.95 -16.30 -1.62
CA LEU A 210 -3.99 -17.29 -1.35
C LEU A 210 -4.44 -18.06 -2.61
N ALA A 211 -3.94 -17.68 -3.80
CA ALA A 211 -4.13 -18.45 -5.03
C ALA A 211 -3.13 -19.59 -5.20
N LEU A 212 -2.02 -19.55 -4.47
CA LEU A 212 -1.03 -20.62 -4.51
C LEU A 212 -1.59 -21.87 -3.83
N GLU A 213 -1.23 -23.04 -4.36
CA GLU A 213 -1.43 -24.29 -3.63
C GLU A 213 -0.57 -24.29 -2.37
N PRO A 214 -1.00 -24.90 -1.25
CA PRO A 214 -0.18 -25.01 -0.04
C PRO A 214 1.23 -25.54 -0.33
N ARG A 215 1.35 -26.61 -1.13
CA ARG A 215 2.64 -27.18 -1.55
C ARG A 215 3.52 -26.20 -2.33
N GLN A 216 2.93 -25.30 -3.12
CA GLN A 216 3.67 -24.28 -3.86
C GLN A 216 4.21 -23.19 -2.95
N VAL A 217 3.49 -22.85 -1.88
CA VAL A 217 3.96 -21.88 -0.87
C VAL A 217 5.25 -22.40 -0.22
N ALA A 218 5.21 -23.62 0.32
CA ALA A 218 6.37 -24.24 0.97
C ALA A 218 7.57 -24.32 0.02
N ALA A 219 7.37 -24.86 -1.19
CA ALA A 219 8.43 -25.00 -2.19
C ALA A 219 9.04 -23.64 -2.58
N ARG A 220 8.23 -22.58 -2.73
CA ARG A 220 8.74 -21.24 -3.07
C ARG A 220 9.54 -20.63 -1.92
N ILE A 221 9.17 -20.86 -0.66
CA ILE A 221 9.94 -20.38 0.49
C ILE A 221 11.29 -21.09 0.54
N VAL A 222 11.33 -22.42 0.40
CA VAL A 222 12.58 -23.19 0.35
C VAL A 222 13.47 -22.73 -0.81
N HIS A 223 12.90 -22.49 -1.98
CA HIS A 223 13.66 -21.95 -3.12
C HIS A 223 14.19 -20.54 -2.86
N LEU A 224 13.44 -19.68 -2.16
CA LEU A 224 13.92 -18.36 -1.75
C LEU A 224 15.07 -18.47 -0.75
N GLU A 225 14.98 -19.38 0.22
CA GLU A 225 16.08 -19.67 1.16
C GLU A 225 17.35 -20.09 0.40
N ALA A 226 17.21 -20.98 -0.59
CA ALA A 226 18.33 -21.42 -1.42
C ALA A 226 18.94 -20.29 -2.28
N LEU A 227 18.18 -19.24 -2.63
CA LEU A 227 18.73 -18.08 -3.34
C LEU A 227 19.61 -17.20 -2.45
N PHE A 228 19.40 -17.21 -1.14
CA PHE A 228 20.09 -16.38 -0.15
C PHE A 228 20.78 -17.26 0.91
N PRO A 229 21.84 -18.00 0.54
CA PRO A 229 22.48 -18.96 1.46
C PRO A 229 23.13 -18.32 2.70
N ALA A 230 23.47 -17.03 2.65
CA ALA A 230 23.97 -16.30 3.82
C ALA A 230 22.85 -15.72 4.70
N ALA A 231 21.58 -15.77 4.26
CA ALA A 231 20.45 -15.31 5.04
C ALA A 231 19.89 -16.45 5.88
N THR A 232 19.60 -16.16 7.14
CA THR A 232 18.81 -17.04 8.00
C THR A 232 17.37 -17.12 7.50
N ARG A 233 16.67 -18.20 7.86
CA ARG A 233 15.23 -18.35 7.59
C ARG A 233 14.40 -17.17 8.11
N ALA A 234 14.75 -16.62 9.26
CA ALA A 234 14.08 -15.46 9.84
C ALA A 234 14.27 -14.19 8.99
N GLU A 235 15.45 -14.01 8.38
CA GLU A 235 15.71 -12.90 7.47
C GLU A 235 14.95 -13.05 6.15
N VAL A 236 14.90 -14.25 5.58
CA VAL A 236 14.08 -14.54 4.39
C VAL A 236 12.61 -14.30 4.70
N ALA A 237 12.12 -14.71 5.88
CA ALA A 237 10.75 -14.42 6.32
C ALA A 237 10.49 -12.91 6.43
N LYS A 238 11.45 -12.14 6.97
CA LYS A 238 11.39 -10.68 7.02
C LYS A 238 11.39 -10.04 5.63
N MET A 239 12.13 -10.60 4.67
CA MET A 239 12.11 -10.16 3.28
C MET A 239 10.74 -10.38 2.64
N ILE A 240 10.16 -11.56 2.83
CA ILE A 240 8.81 -11.92 2.36
C ILE A 240 7.77 -11.00 3.02
N HIS A 241 7.87 -10.74 4.32
CA HIS A 241 6.98 -9.82 5.03
C HIS A 241 7.05 -8.39 4.45
N ARG A 242 8.25 -7.90 4.13
CA ARG A 242 8.44 -6.58 3.50
C ARG A 242 7.89 -6.55 2.08
N LYS A 243 8.09 -7.63 1.31
CA LYS A 243 7.66 -7.74 -0.09
C LYS A 243 6.98 -9.10 -0.36
N PRO A 244 5.68 -9.24 -0.02
CA PRO A 244 4.97 -10.52 -0.16
C PRO A 244 4.91 -11.05 -1.60
N SER A 245 4.96 -10.15 -2.60
CA SER A 245 4.95 -10.52 -4.01
C SER A 245 6.18 -11.36 -4.45
N LEU A 246 7.21 -11.50 -3.61
CA LEU A 246 8.29 -12.46 -3.83
C LEU A 246 7.76 -13.90 -3.94
N LEU A 247 6.74 -14.25 -3.14
CA LEU A 247 6.09 -15.56 -3.21
C LEU A 247 5.30 -15.76 -4.51
N LEU A 248 4.93 -14.70 -5.21
CA LEU A 248 4.20 -14.80 -6.48
C LEU A 248 5.14 -14.86 -7.68
N THR A 249 6.39 -14.45 -7.50
CA THR A 249 7.38 -14.35 -8.57
C THR A 249 8.06 -15.70 -8.79
N SER A 250 8.29 -16.09 -10.06
CA SER A 250 9.03 -17.31 -10.36
C SER A 250 10.49 -17.17 -9.90
N VAL A 251 10.88 -18.00 -8.92
CA VAL A 251 12.24 -18.03 -8.39
C VAL A 251 13.24 -18.29 -9.52
N GLU A 252 13.01 -19.35 -10.29
CA GLU A 252 13.94 -19.81 -11.32
C GLU A 252 14.01 -18.89 -12.54
N ARG A 253 12.85 -18.46 -13.06
CA ARG A 253 12.81 -17.70 -14.31
C ARG A 253 13.09 -16.20 -14.12
N VAL A 254 12.81 -15.66 -12.94
CA VAL A 254 12.85 -14.20 -12.71
C VAL A 254 13.82 -13.83 -11.61
N LEU A 255 13.67 -14.38 -10.40
CA LEU A 255 14.47 -13.92 -9.26
C LEU A 255 15.94 -14.34 -9.36
N ARG A 256 16.23 -15.57 -9.80
CA ARG A 256 17.61 -16.08 -9.93
C ARG A 256 18.43 -15.30 -10.97
N PRO A 257 17.98 -15.08 -12.22
CA PRO A 257 18.70 -14.25 -13.18
C PRO A 257 18.89 -12.81 -12.68
N LYS A 258 17.86 -12.24 -12.04
CA LYS A 258 17.96 -10.89 -11.48
C LYS A 258 19.00 -10.80 -10.36
N LEU A 259 19.02 -11.76 -9.46
CA LEU A 259 20.00 -11.81 -8.38
C LEU A 259 21.42 -12.02 -8.94
N ALA A 260 21.60 -12.89 -9.94
CA ALA A 260 22.88 -13.07 -10.61
C ALA A 260 23.38 -11.75 -11.24
N ARG A 261 22.51 -11.02 -11.93
CA ARG A 261 22.85 -9.71 -12.49
C ARG A 261 23.19 -8.68 -11.41
N LEU A 262 22.47 -8.66 -10.27
CA LEU A 262 22.82 -7.82 -9.12
C LEU A 262 24.19 -8.19 -8.52
N ARG A 263 24.51 -9.49 -8.43
CA ARG A 263 25.82 -9.97 -7.98
C ARG A 263 26.94 -9.55 -8.92
N ASN A 264 26.73 -9.58 -10.23
CA ASN A 264 27.69 -9.09 -11.21
C ASN A 264 27.91 -7.57 -11.11
N MET A 265 26.86 -6.82 -10.77
CA MET A 265 26.97 -5.38 -10.57
C MET A 265 27.69 -5.03 -9.26
N LEU A 266 27.28 -5.60 -8.12
CA LEU A 266 27.67 -5.11 -6.79
C LEU A 266 28.66 -6.02 -6.04
N GLY A 267 28.89 -7.24 -6.53
CA GLY A 267 29.53 -8.32 -5.77
C GLY A 267 28.50 -9.16 -5.00
N SER A 268 28.88 -10.39 -4.64
CA SER A 268 27.95 -11.37 -4.06
C SER A 268 27.38 -10.93 -2.70
N ALA A 269 28.26 -10.54 -1.76
CA ALA A 269 27.87 -10.14 -0.41
C ALA A 269 26.99 -8.88 -0.42
N ALA A 270 27.41 -7.84 -1.15
CA ALA A 270 26.68 -6.58 -1.28
C ALA A 270 25.30 -6.75 -1.92
N ALA A 271 25.18 -7.60 -2.96
CA ALA A 271 23.89 -7.88 -3.58
C ALA A 271 22.94 -8.62 -2.62
N GLN A 272 23.45 -9.55 -1.81
CA GLN A 272 22.66 -10.25 -0.80
C GLN A 272 22.17 -9.30 0.30
N GLU A 273 23.08 -8.50 0.88
CA GLU A 273 22.73 -7.50 1.89
C GLU A 273 21.70 -6.50 1.36
N LEU A 274 21.89 -6.00 0.14
CA LEU A 274 20.95 -5.07 -0.50
C LEU A 274 19.57 -5.69 -0.69
N CYS A 275 19.49 -6.96 -1.10
CA CYS A 275 18.21 -7.66 -1.24
C CYS A 275 17.52 -7.88 0.11
N GLN A 276 18.26 -8.19 1.17
CA GLN A 276 17.72 -8.34 2.52
C GLN A 276 17.18 -7.01 3.08
N ALA A 277 17.96 -5.93 2.88
CA ALA A 277 17.58 -4.59 3.29
C ALA A 277 16.38 -4.06 2.49
N MET A 278 16.40 -4.26 1.17
CA MET A 278 15.40 -3.74 0.22
C MET A 278 14.94 -4.84 -0.76
N PRO A 279 14.04 -5.74 -0.36
CA PRO A 279 13.60 -6.84 -1.22
C PRO A 279 12.83 -6.38 -2.47
N SER A 280 12.30 -5.15 -2.45
CA SER A 280 11.62 -4.54 -3.60
C SER A 280 12.53 -4.33 -4.81
N ILE A 281 13.86 -4.34 -4.65
CA ILE A 281 14.80 -4.24 -5.77
C ILE A 281 14.62 -5.37 -6.80
N LEU A 282 14.22 -6.56 -6.34
CA LEU A 282 13.99 -7.72 -7.20
C LEU A 282 12.75 -7.56 -8.09
N SER A 283 11.83 -6.66 -7.72
CA SER A 283 10.66 -6.31 -8.55
C SER A 283 10.96 -5.21 -9.57
N ARG A 284 12.12 -4.55 -9.48
CA ARG A 284 12.48 -3.45 -10.38
C ARG A 284 13.08 -3.97 -11.69
N ASP A 285 13.11 -3.07 -12.67
CA ASP A 285 13.88 -3.24 -13.89
C ASP A 285 15.36 -3.03 -13.60
N LEU A 286 16.17 -4.07 -13.86
CA LEU A 286 17.60 -4.05 -13.54
C LEU A 286 18.42 -3.18 -14.48
N GLU A 287 17.96 -2.91 -15.70
CA GLU A 287 18.67 -1.99 -16.61
C GLU A 287 18.65 -0.58 -16.06
N GLN A 288 17.49 -0.14 -15.58
CA GLN A 288 17.39 1.17 -14.97
C GLN A 288 18.09 1.23 -13.60
N VAL A 289 18.13 0.13 -12.84
CA VAL A 289 18.94 0.06 -11.60
C VAL A 289 20.42 0.22 -11.95
N GLU A 290 20.91 -0.51 -12.95
CA GLU A 290 22.29 -0.44 -13.42
C GLU A 290 22.67 0.97 -13.88
N ALA A 291 21.83 1.61 -14.70
CA ALA A 291 22.06 2.98 -15.15
C ALA A 291 22.20 3.96 -13.97
N ARG A 292 21.36 3.83 -12.94
CA ARG A 292 21.44 4.67 -11.73
C ARG A 292 22.67 4.36 -10.88
N LEU A 293 23.05 3.09 -10.77
CA LEU A 293 24.28 2.70 -10.06
C LEU A 293 25.53 3.24 -10.77
N LYS A 294 25.55 3.27 -12.11
CA LYS A 294 26.62 3.89 -12.89
C LYS A 294 26.75 5.39 -12.59
N LEU A 295 25.61 6.11 -12.51
CA LEU A 295 25.60 7.51 -12.12
C LEU A 295 26.11 7.74 -10.69
N LEU A 296 25.86 6.81 -9.77
CA LEU A 296 26.31 6.91 -8.37
C LEU A 296 27.80 6.55 -8.19
N ARG A 297 28.36 5.67 -9.03
CA ARG A 297 29.77 5.28 -8.95
C ARG A 297 30.74 6.43 -9.25
N ALA A 298 30.34 7.37 -10.11
CA ALA A 298 31.17 8.51 -10.44
C ALA A 298 31.46 9.42 -9.22
N PRO A 299 30.45 9.87 -8.44
CA PRO A 299 30.68 10.65 -7.22
C PRO A 299 31.07 9.82 -5.99
N VAL A 300 30.85 8.50 -6.02
CA VAL A 300 31.10 7.60 -4.87
C VAL A 300 32.00 6.41 -5.27
N PRO A 301 33.25 6.65 -5.69
CA PRO A 301 34.14 5.56 -6.11
C PRO A 301 34.58 4.71 -4.91
N GLY A 302 34.48 3.38 -5.05
CA GLY A 302 35.05 2.42 -4.09
C GLY A 302 34.37 2.35 -2.72
N GLN A 303 33.19 2.96 -2.53
CA GLN A 303 32.53 2.97 -1.22
C GLN A 303 31.28 2.09 -1.15
N ASP A 304 30.74 1.96 0.07
CA ASP A 304 29.60 1.12 0.42
C ASP A 304 28.26 1.63 -0.17
N LEU A 305 28.05 1.34 -1.45
CA LEU A 305 26.79 1.63 -2.15
C LEU A 305 25.58 0.98 -1.46
N VAL A 306 25.77 -0.14 -0.78
CA VAL A 306 24.67 -0.86 -0.10
C VAL A 306 24.17 -0.02 1.06
N ARG A 307 25.08 0.52 1.88
CA ARG A 307 24.73 1.45 2.96
C ARG A 307 23.98 2.65 2.43
N PHE A 308 24.45 3.30 1.36
CA PHE A 308 23.73 4.44 0.77
C PHE A 308 22.31 4.07 0.33
N LEU A 309 22.14 2.96 -0.40
CA LEU A 309 20.83 2.53 -0.91
C LEU A 309 19.88 2.07 0.19
N ARG A 310 20.41 1.52 1.29
CA ARG A 310 19.63 1.12 2.47
C ARG A 310 18.93 2.32 3.11
N TYR A 311 19.60 3.47 3.16
CA TYR A 311 19.03 4.70 3.71
C TYR A 311 18.25 5.52 2.66
N ASN A 312 18.55 5.36 1.37
CA ASN A 312 17.87 6.05 0.27
C ASN A 312 17.25 5.10 -0.77
N PRO A 313 16.25 4.27 -0.41
CA PRO A 313 15.61 3.38 -1.36
C PRO A 313 14.87 4.14 -2.49
N ALA A 314 14.49 5.40 -2.22
CA ALA A 314 13.87 6.29 -3.20
C ALA A 314 14.81 6.63 -4.37
N PHE A 315 16.13 6.57 -4.19
CA PHE A 315 17.12 6.79 -5.24
C PHE A 315 16.86 5.90 -6.46
N LEU A 316 16.53 4.61 -6.23
CA LEU A 316 16.24 3.68 -7.31
C LEU A 316 14.88 3.93 -7.98
N SER A 317 14.01 4.73 -7.37
CA SER A 317 12.66 5.03 -7.87
C SER A 317 12.63 6.27 -8.76
N SER A 318 13.59 7.18 -8.62
CA SER A 318 13.69 8.41 -9.42
C SER A 318 14.07 8.11 -10.88
N ALA A 319 13.69 8.96 -11.84
CA ALA A 319 14.18 8.83 -13.21
C ALA A 319 15.72 9.01 -13.26
N PRO A 320 16.47 8.27 -14.11
CA PRO A 320 17.93 8.40 -14.17
C PRO A 320 18.42 9.83 -14.43
N GLY A 321 17.73 10.59 -15.31
CA GLY A 321 18.05 12.00 -15.56
C GLY A 321 17.86 12.90 -14.32
N ALA A 322 16.83 12.64 -13.51
CA ALA A 322 16.61 13.36 -12.27
C ALA A 322 17.68 13.05 -11.22
N VAL A 323 18.15 11.80 -11.16
CA VAL A 323 19.28 11.39 -10.30
C VAL A 323 20.55 12.13 -10.70
N GLY A 324 20.89 12.13 -11.98
CA GLY A 324 22.08 12.82 -12.50
C GLY A 324 22.03 14.32 -12.23
N ALA A 325 20.94 14.99 -12.60
CA ALA A 325 20.75 16.41 -12.34
C ALA A 325 20.86 16.75 -10.85
N ARG A 326 20.31 15.90 -9.97
CA ARG A 326 20.39 16.09 -8.53
C ARG A 326 21.81 15.92 -7.99
N LEU A 327 22.54 14.89 -8.43
CA LEU A 327 23.93 14.70 -8.03
C LEU A 327 24.80 15.88 -8.51
N THR A 328 24.59 16.37 -9.72
CA THR A 328 25.26 17.57 -10.24
C THR A 328 24.91 18.81 -9.42
N ALA A 329 23.63 19.00 -9.08
CA ALA A 329 23.19 20.10 -8.24
C ALA A 329 23.83 20.03 -6.85
N LEU A 330 23.80 18.87 -6.17
CA LEU A 330 24.48 18.67 -4.90
C LEU A 330 25.99 18.94 -5.02
N GLN A 331 26.64 18.44 -6.07
CA GLN A 331 28.07 18.67 -6.30
C GLN A 331 28.41 20.16 -6.47
N SER A 332 27.50 20.95 -7.05
CA SER A 332 27.66 22.40 -7.21
C SER A 332 27.49 23.19 -5.91
N VAL A 333 26.74 22.62 -4.95
CA VAL A 333 26.44 23.24 -3.65
C VAL A 333 27.62 23.09 -2.68
N PHE A 334 28.32 21.96 -2.72
CA PHE A 334 29.40 21.68 -1.77
C PHE A 334 30.73 22.33 -2.19
N PRO A 335 31.52 22.86 -1.22
CA PRO A 335 32.84 23.43 -1.51
C PRO A 335 33.79 22.44 -2.19
N ARG A 336 34.73 22.96 -2.99
CA ARG A 336 35.80 22.15 -3.58
C ARG A 336 36.57 21.42 -2.47
N GLY A 337 36.82 20.13 -2.66
CA GLY A 337 37.48 19.27 -1.68
C GLY A 337 36.55 18.56 -0.68
N VAL A 338 35.23 18.76 -0.75
CA VAL A 338 34.27 17.83 -0.13
C VAL A 338 33.98 16.72 -1.13
N GLU A 339 34.38 15.50 -0.79
CA GLU A 339 34.00 14.31 -1.55
C GLU A 339 32.53 14.01 -1.29
N LEU A 340 31.65 14.42 -2.21
CA LEU A 340 30.20 14.22 -2.11
C LEU A 340 29.86 12.77 -1.78
N GLY A 341 30.59 11.79 -2.33
CA GLY A 341 30.38 10.38 -1.99
C GLY A 341 30.58 10.05 -0.53
N LYS A 342 31.69 10.50 0.09
CA LYS A 342 31.91 10.30 1.54
C LYS A 342 30.78 10.93 2.36
N LEU A 343 30.37 12.13 1.98
CA LEU A 343 29.31 12.87 2.64
C LEU A 343 27.97 12.13 2.56
N LEU A 344 27.61 11.63 1.37
CA LEU A 344 26.37 10.89 1.15
C LEU A 344 26.37 9.51 1.82
N ILE A 345 27.52 8.91 2.09
CA ILE A 345 27.58 7.66 2.86
C ILE A 345 27.44 7.91 4.36
N GLN A 346 28.08 8.98 4.85
CA GLN A 346 27.95 9.41 6.23
C GLN A 346 26.51 9.83 6.53
N GLU A 347 25.94 10.69 5.69
CA GLU A 347 24.59 11.25 5.83
C GLU A 347 23.77 11.06 4.55
N PRO A 348 23.25 9.84 4.31
CA PRO A 348 22.51 9.54 3.08
C PRO A 348 21.25 10.40 2.92
N GLN A 349 20.65 10.84 4.02
CA GLN A 349 19.45 11.68 4.00
C GLN A 349 19.64 13.01 3.26
N LEU A 350 20.89 13.49 3.10
CA LEU A 350 21.19 14.67 2.29
C LEU A 350 20.78 14.51 0.83
N TYR A 351 20.76 13.28 0.31
CA TYR A 351 20.24 13.03 -1.04
C TYR A 351 18.74 13.33 -1.14
N ALA A 352 17.98 13.30 -0.04
CA ALA A 352 16.54 13.61 -0.05
C ALA A 352 16.24 15.12 0.06
N GLU A 353 17.22 15.95 0.46
CA GLU A 353 17.09 17.40 0.57
C GLU A 353 17.17 18.12 -0.78
N ASP A 354 16.43 19.21 -0.91
CA ASP A 354 16.49 20.05 -2.11
C ASP A 354 17.85 20.76 -2.21
N ALA A 355 18.46 20.77 -3.40
CA ALA A 355 19.79 21.33 -3.60
C ALA A 355 19.81 22.85 -3.37
N GLY A 356 18.73 23.57 -3.73
CA GLY A 356 18.59 24.99 -3.44
C GLY A 356 18.48 25.27 -1.94
N VAL A 357 17.73 24.45 -1.21
CA VAL A 357 17.65 24.53 0.26
C VAL A 357 19.02 24.27 0.90
N LEU A 358 19.77 23.27 0.43
CA LEU A 358 21.13 23.03 0.93
C LEU A 358 22.09 24.19 0.64
N ALA A 359 21.99 24.81 -0.55
CA ALA A 359 22.75 26.00 -0.88
C ALA A 359 22.47 27.15 0.10
N LEU A 360 21.19 27.42 0.39
CA LEU A 360 20.77 28.42 1.36
C LEU A 360 21.30 28.11 2.77
N LYS A 361 21.23 26.85 3.20
CA LYS A 361 21.78 26.41 4.50
C LYS A 361 23.28 26.68 4.59
N LEU A 362 24.05 26.35 3.56
CA LEU A 362 25.50 26.59 3.54
C LEU A 362 25.86 28.08 3.46
N ALA A 363 25.09 28.86 2.70
CA ALA A 363 25.26 30.32 2.63
C ALA A 363 25.01 30.98 3.98
N GLU A 364 23.96 30.59 4.69
CA GLU A 364 23.66 31.11 6.05
C GLU A 364 24.77 30.74 7.04
N VAL A 365 25.30 29.50 6.99
CA VAL A 365 26.44 29.09 7.81
C VAL A 365 27.64 29.98 7.53
N HIS A 366 28.02 30.15 6.25
CA HIS A 366 29.18 30.95 5.87
C HIS A 366 29.02 32.43 6.28
N ALA A 367 27.85 33.03 6.06
CA ALA A 367 27.55 34.41 6.42
C ALA A 367 27.53 34.66 7.94
N THR A 368 27.21 33.63 8.72
CA THR A 368 27.11 33.75 10.18
C THR A 368 28.45 33.49 10.87
N THR A 369 29.14 32.40 10.52
CA THR A 369 30.28 31.91 11.31
C THR A 369 31.63 32.48 10.87
N ARG A 370 31.68 33.31 9.82
CA ARG A 370 32.91 33.85 9.20
C ARG A 370 33.95 32.78 8.81
N LEU A 371 33.54 31.52 8.73
CA LEU A 371 34.45 30.41 8.41
C LEU A 371 34.85 30.47 6.94
N SER A 372 36.11 30.12 6.66
CA SER A 372 36.55 29.93 5.28
C SER A 372 35.78 28.78 4.61
N LYS A 373 35.82 28.71 3.27
CA LYS A 373 35.16 27.62 2.53
C LYS A 373 35.79 26.27 2.90
N GLU A 374 37.09 26.26 3.18
CA GLU A 374 37.88 25.12 3.59
C GLU A 374 37.50 24.64 5.00
N GLU A 375 37.25 25.57 5.93
CA GLU A 375 36.79 25.24 7.29
C GLU A 375 35.35 24.70 7.28
N VAL A 376 34.46 25.26 6.46
CA VAL A 376 33.12 24.71 6.26
C VAL A 376 33.21 23.31 5.66
N ALA A 377 34.07 23.10 4.67
CA ALA A 377 34.33 21.78 4.10
C ALA A 377 34.81 20.77 5.16
N GLU A 378 35.76 21.17 6.00
CA GLU A 378 36.27 20.32 7.09
C GLU A 378 35.18 20.00 8.14
N ARG A 379 34.33 20.97 8.49
CA ARG A 379 33.19 20.73 9.38
C ARG A 379 32.18 19.78 8.77
N LEU A 380 31.89 19.91 7.47
CA LEU A 380 31.01 18.99 6.75
C LEU A 380 31.56 17.55 6.75
N ARG A 381 32.87 17.38 6.57
CA ARG A 381 33.53 16.06 6.65
C ARG A 381 33.40 15.40 8.03
N ARG A 382 33.31 16.22 9.09
CA ARG A 382 33.21 15.73 10.48
C ARG A 382 31.77 15.47 10.90
N ASP A 383 30.84 16.35 10.56
CA ASP A 383 29.43 16.24 10.94
C ASP A 383 28.54 16.99 9.96
N ALA A 384 27.93 16.27 9.01
CA ALA A 384 27.00 16.87 8.04
C ALA A 384 25.55 16.93 8.52
N ARG A 385 25.24 16.40 9.73
CA ARG A 385 23.85 16.30 10.23
C ARG A 385 23.19 17.65 10.47
N PHE A 386 23.97 18.70 10.68
CA PHE A 386 23.40 20.05 10.82
C PHE A 386 22.66 20.51 9.55
N LEU A 387 23.02 19.96 8.38
CA LEU A 387 22.30 20.22 7.14
C LEU A 387 20.93 19.52 7.06
N LEU A 388 20.65 18.55 7.92
CA LEU A 388 19.35 17.90 8.03
C LEU A 388 18.38 18.71 8.91
N VAL A 389 18.86 19.73 9.61
CA VAL A 389 18.02 20.64 10.39
C VAL A 389 17.17 21.49 9.42
N PRO A 390 15.86 21.68 9.69
CA PRO A 390 15.04 22.58 8.88
C PRO A 390 15.67 23.97 8.78
N TYR A 391 15.64 24.57 7.59
CA TYR A 391 16.36 25.83 7.31
C TYR A 391 16.03 26.94 8.31
N GLY A 392 14.74 27.16 8.61
CA GLY A 392 14.33 28.18 9.58
C GLY A 392 14.95 28.00 10.97
N LEU A 393 15.01 26.75 11.45
CA LEU A 393 15.61 26.45 12.75
C LEU A 393 17.14 26.62 12.73
N LEU A 394 17.80 26.22 11.63
CA LEU A 394 19.23 26.42 11.45
C LEU A 394 19.57 27.92 11.45
N ALA A 395 18.87 28.71 10.64
CA ALA A 395 19.07 30.15 10.53
C ALA A 395 18.84 30.88 11.86
N SER A 396 17.75 30.58 12.58
CA SER A 396 17.48 31.17 13.90
C SER A 396 18.60 30.88 14.91
N ARG A 397 19.12 29.65 14.94
CA ARG A 397 20.22 29.26 15.84
C ARG A 397 21.53 29.95 15.50
N LEU A 398 21.84 30.05 14.21
CA LEU A 398 23.02 30.75 13.73
C LEU A 398 22.96 32.24 14.07
N ARG A 399 21.83 32.90 13.82
CA ARG A 399 21.65 34.32 14.18
C ARG A 399 21.75 34.57 15.68
N PHE A 400 21.19 33.67 16.49
CA PHE A 400 21.33 33.73 17.94
C PHE A 400 22.80 33.63 18.38
N LEU A 401 23.57 32.70 17.82
CA LEU A 401 25.01 32.59 18.10
C LEU A 401 25.78 33.86 17.72
N LYS A 402 25.48 34.45 16.56
CA LYS A 402 26.09 35.70 16.12
C LYS A 402 25.70 36.89 17.01
N ALA A 403 24.47 36.90 17.53
CA ALA A 403 24.03 37.91 18.49
C ALA A 403 24.82 37.80 19.80
N LEU A 404 25.07 36.59 20.30
CA LEU A 404 25.92 36.38 21.49
C LEU A 404 27.36 36.87 21.26
N GLU A 405 27.95 36.53 20.11
CA GLU A 405 29.29 36.99 19.73
C GLU A 405 29.39 38.53 19.69
N ASN A 406 28.38 39.20 19.12
CA ASN A 406 28.37 40.67 19.02
C ASN A 406 28.22 41.39 20.37
N VAL A 407 27.60 40.75 21.37
CA VAL A 407 27.46 41.32 22.71
C VAL A 407 28.76 41.20 23.51
N GLY A 408 29.79 40.56 22.96
CA GLY A 408 31.02 40.23 23.70
C GLY A 408 30.75 39.25 24.83
N ALA A 409 29.57 38.63 24.83
CA ALA A 409 29.18 37.63 25.82
C ALA A 409 29.94 36.35 25.51
N GLU A 410 31.02 36.11 26.24
CA GLU A 410 31.58 34.78 26.39
C GLU A 410 30.43 33.85 26.83
N PRO A 411 30.08 32.79 26.08
CA PRO A 411 28.87 31.99 26.32
C PRO A 411 28.73 31.40 27.74
N TRP A 412 29.79 31.44 28.55
CA TRP A 412 29.81 31.02 29.95
C TRP A 412 29.62 32.13 30.99
N GLU A 413 29.67 33.41 30.63
CA GLU A 413 29.40 34.50 31.59
C GLU A 413 27.95 34.44 32.09
N TRP A 414 27.04 33.93 31.26
CA TRP A 414 25.63 33.72 31.60
C TRP A 414 25.42 32.47 32.45
N ALA A 415 26.30 31.47 32.36
CA ALA A 415 26.28 30.30 33.22
C ALA A 415 26.95 30.55 34.59
N ARG A 416 27.75 31.62 34.71
CA ARG A 416 28.36 32.06 35.99
C ARG A 416 27.49 33.01 36.79
N GLN A 417 26.57 33.76 36.15
CA GLN A 417 25.59 34.58 36.88
C GLN A 417 24.46 33.71 37.46
N GLY A 418 24.83 32.63 38.14
CA GLY A 418 24.02 32.06 39.20
C GLY A 418 24.18 32.93 40.44
N ASP A 419 23.24 33.85 40.60
CA ASP A 419 22.81 34.47 41.85
C ASP A 419 23.87 35.19 42.72
N PRO A 420 24.18 36.47 42.46
CA PRO A 420 24.88 37.31 43.42
C PRO A 420 23.87 37.86 44.43
N GLY A 421 23.40 37.06 45.39
CA GLY A 421 22.52 37.61 46.42
C GLY A 421 21.78 36.62 47.31
N GLY A 422 22.51 35.79 48.07
CA GLY A 422 21.89 34.91 49.06
C GLY A 422 22.84 34.53 50.21
N GLU A 423 23.43 35.52 50.89
CA GLU A 423 23.94 35.28 52.23
C GLU A 423 22.76 35.02 53.17
N GLY A 424 22.46 33.75 53.41
CA GLY A 424 21.34 33.33 54.24
C GLY A 424 21.41 31.85 54.57
N GLY A 425 22.34 31.51 55.47
CA GLY A 425 22.43 30.32 56.31
C GLY A 425 21.56 29.09 56.02
N GLY A 426 22.24 27.95 55.87
CA GLY A 426 21.86 26.72 56.54
C GLY A 426 21.28 25.59 55.69
N GLY A 427 21.96 24.44 55.71
CA GLY A 427 21.29 23.15 55.64
C GLY A 427 21.31 22.44 54.27
N GLY A 428 22.42 21.73 54.03
CA GLY A 428 22.54 20.50 53.25
C GLY A 428 21.44 20.16 52.23
N ARG A 429 21.73 20.42 50.95
CA ARG A 429 21.28 19.55 49.85
C ARG A 429 22.39 19.41 48.81
N VAL A 430 22.61 18.16 48.42
CA VAL A 430 23.52 17.72 47.36
C VAL A 430 23.08 18.39 46.05
N GLN A 431 23.84 19.38 45.58
CA GLN A 431 23.78 19.83 44.20
C GLN A 431 24.40 18.74 43.31
N PRO A 432 23.79 18.41 42.15
CA PRO A 432 24.46 17.58 41.16
C PRO A 432 25.66 18.35 40.64
N SER A 433 26.86 17.82 40.85
CA SER A 433 28.09 18.35 40.27
C SER A 433 28.00 18.28 38.74
N LEU A 434 27.58 19.38 38.11
CA LEU A 434 27.91 19.64 36.72
C LEU A 434 29.42 19.87 36.67
N GLU A 435 30.15 18.80 36.34
CA GLU A 435 31.57 18.87 36.04
C GLU A 435 31.81 20.03 35.07
N ARG A 436 32.76 20.91 35.43
CA ARG A 436 33.19 22.04 34.63
C ARG A 436 33.60 21.56 33.23
N ILE A 437 32.73 21.74 32.24
CA ILE A 437 33.11 21.60 30.84
C ILE A 437 33.99 22.81 30.50
N ASN A 438 35.27 22.56 30.28
CA ASN A 438 36.24 23.58 29.87
C ASN A 438 35.97 23.99 28.41
N LEU A 439 35.55 25.24 28.17
CA LEU A 439 35.04 25.72 26.87
C LEU A 439 36.12 26.18 25.90
N GLY A 440 37.40 26.16 26.29
CA GLY A 440 38.50 26.10 25.32
C GLY A 440 38.39 24.89 24.37
N SER A 441 37.60 23.87 24.74
CA SER A 441 37.22 22.74 23.88
C SER A 441 35.97 22.97 23.00
N MET A 442 35.30 24.12 23.04
CA MET A 442 34.15 24.39 22.14
C MET A 442 34.58 24.68 20.70
N ALA A 443 35.77 25.25 20.49
CA ALA A 443 36.35 25.36 19.15
C ALA A 443 36.57 23.98 18.49
N SER A 444 36.65 22.90 19.29
CA SER A 444 36.74 21.51 18.83
C SER A 444 35.42 20.73 18.89
N MET A 445 34.31 21.33 19.37
CA MET A 445 33.01 20.66 19.40
C MET A 445 32.42 20.53 17.99
N PRO A 446 31.87 19.36 17.60
CA PRO A 446 31.15 19.22 16.34
C PRO A 446 29.93 20.14 16.33
N LEU A 447 29.84 21.03 15.33
CA LEU A 447 28.74 21.98 15.15
C LEU A 447 27.36 21.28 15.20
N GLY A 448 27.27 20.05 14.71
CA GLY A 448 26.06 19.23 14.77
C GLY A 448 25.64 18.87 16.20
N ARG A 449 26.57 18.56 17.12
CA ARG A 449 26.22 18.32 18.53
C ARG A 449 25.70 19.60 19.20
N PHE A 450 26.35 20.73 18.94
CA PHE A 450 25.91 22.01 19.50
C PHE A 450 24.51 22.38 19.01
N LEU A 451 24.27 22.28 17.69
CA LEU A 451 22.96 22.55 17.11
C LEU A 451 21.90 21.53 17.56
N HIS A 452 22.24 20.26 17.78
CA HIS A 452 21.27 19.27 18.28
C HIS A 452 20.94 19.38 19.77
N LEU A 453 21.89 19.81 20.62
CA LEU A 453 21.74 19.87 22.08
C LEU A 453 21.09 21.16 22.60
N TYR A 454 21.03 22.22 21.77
CA TYR A 454 20.48 23.52 22.17
C TYR A 454 18.97 23.82 21.93
N PRO A 455 18.04 22.88 21.63
CA PRO A 455 16.62 23.25 21.52
C PRO A 455 15.97 23.73 22.81
N LEU A 456 16.62 23.60 23.98
CA LEU A 456 15.99 23.90 25.29
C LEU A 456 16.54 25.16 26.01
N TYR A 457 17.67 25.71 25.58
CA TYR A 457 18.33 26.80 26.33
C TYR A 457 17.74 28.20 26.12
N PRO A 458 17.26 28.60 24.92
CA PRO A 458 16.65 29.92 24.74
C PRO A 458 15.36 30.10 25.57
N PHE A 459 14.63 29.00 25.81
CA PHE A 459 13.40 29.00 26.61
C PHE A 459 13.66 29.12 28.11
N TYR A 460 14.78 28.55 28.60
CA TYR A 460 15.20 28.69 30.00
C TYR A 460 15.69 30.12 30.31
N LEU A 461 16.47 30.71 29.40
CA LEU A 461 16.97 32.08 29.57
C LEU A 461 15.87 33.15 29.47
N LEU A 462 14.85 32.96 28.63
CA LEU A 462 13.69 33.86 28.58
C LEU A 462 12.74 33.69 29.78
N HIS A 463 12.70 32.50 30.40
CA HIS A 463 11.94 32.26 31.62
C HIS A 463 12.62 32.91 32.85
N GLU A 464 13.96 32.90 32.93
CA GLU A 464 14.70 33.55 34.02
C GLU A 464 14.84 35.07 33.88
N LEU A 465 14.78 35.62 32.66
CA LEU A 465 14.75 37.08 32.44
C LEU A 465 13.36 37.72 32.64
N GLY A 466 12.33 36.91 32.91
CA GLY A 466 11.01 37.37 33.32
C GLY A 466 10.92 37.51 34.83
N ARG A 467 10.95 38.75 35.33
CA ARG A 467 10.70 39.09 36.74
C ARG A 467 9.56 38.26 37.33
N SER A 468 9.82 37.64 38.49
CA SER A 468 8.79 36.97 39.28
C SER A 468 7.62 37.93 39.53
N PRO A 469 6.36 37.53 39.33
CA PRO A 469 5.25 38.25 39.92
C PRO A 469 5.20 37.88 41.40
N THR A 470 5.35 38.87 42.28
CA THR A 470 5.00 38.69 43.70
C THR A 470 3.53 38.31 43.84
N PRO A 471 3.16 37.57 44.90
CA PRO A 471 1.86 36.93 44.99
C PRO A 471 0.81 37.92 45.46
N HIS A 472 -0.19 38.20 44.62
CA HIS A 472 -1.50 38.61 45.10
C HIS A 472 -2.61 37.85 44.37
N LYS A 473 -3.30 37.04 45.18
CA LYS A 473 -4.68 36.53 45.10
C LYS A 473 -5.28 36.23 43.72
N GLU A 474 -5.52 34.93 43.57
CA GLU A 474 -6.68 34.28 42.91
C GLU A 474 -7.11 34.78 41.52
N GLY A 475 -6.83 33.93 40.53
CA GLY A 475 -7.72 33.74 39.37
C GLY A 475 -7.20 34.27 38.04
N SER A 476 -7.02 33.34 37.10
CA SER A 476 -6.92 33.54 35.63
C SER A 476 -5.58 34.06 35.06
N ASN A 477 -4.93 33.25 34.19
CA ASN A 477 -4.85 33.50 32.74
C ASN A 477 -3.75 32.69 32.04
N VAL A 478 -4.17 31.72 31.23
CA VAL A 478 -3.36 30.97 30.24
C VAL A 478 -3.36 31.68 28.85
N TYR A 479 -3.94 32.88 28.74
CA TYR A 479 -4.25 33.50 27.44
C TYR A 479 -3.23 34.49 26.85
N HIS A 480 -2.04 34.68 27.43
CA HIS A 480 -1.09 35.71 26.96
C HIS A 480 0.09 35.22 26.11
N LEU A 481 0.34 33.90 26.00
CA LEU A 481 1.49 33.37 25.26
C LEU A 481 1.26 33.18 23.75
N GLU A 482 0.02 32.92 23.30
CA GLU A 482 -0.28 32.80 21.85
C GLU A 482 -0.22 34.16 21.13
N LYS A 483 -0.55 35.25 21.83
CA LYS A 483 -0.61 36.59 21.22
C LYS A 483 0.76 37.19 20.91
N ALA A 484 1.79 36.82 21.68
CA ALA A 484 3.17 37.25 21.43
C ALA A 484 3.79 36.54 20.22
N HIS A 485 3.43 35.28 19.98
CA HIS A 485 3.92 34.51 18.83
C HIS A 485 3.33 35.03 17.50
N SER A 486 2.08 35.49 17.50
CA SER A 486 1.46 36.08 16.30
C SER A 486 1.96 37.49 15.98
N GLN A 487 2.47 38.26 16.94
CA GLN A 487 2.94 39.64 16.69
C GLN A 487 4.38 39.71 16.18
N MET A 488 5.20 38.70 16.44
CA MET A 488 6.60 38.66 15.99
C MET A 488 6.75 38.23 14.52
N LEU A 489 5.76 37.50 13.98
CA LEU A 489 5.75 37.02 12.59
C LEU A 489 5.23 38.05 11.56
N TRP A 490 4.75 39.22 12.00
CA TRP A 490 4.06 40.19 11.12
C TRP A 490 4.76 41.55 10.99
N ARG A 491 5.98 41.74 11.53
CA ARG A 491 6.64 43.05 11.54
C ARG A 491 7.62 43.37 10.41
N ASP A 492 7.95 42.41 9.55
CA ASP A 492 8.79 42.66 8.35
C ASP A 492 8.02 42.32 7.07
N GLY A 493 7.18 43.24 6.59
CA GLY A 493 6.72 43.28 5.20
C GLY A 493 7.65 44.19 4.37
N GLY A 494 7.85 44.07 3.07
CA GLY A 494 7.30 43.21 2.03
C GLY A 494 7.97 43.62 0.70
N LEU A 495 8.01 42.72 -0.28
CA LEU A 495 8.23 43.09 -1.69
C LEU A 495 7.02 42.61 -2.48
N ARG A 496 6.28 43.57 -3.04
CA ARG A 496 5.38 43.35 -4.17
C ARG A 496 6.23 43.14 -5.41
N ASP A 497 5.87 42.16 -6.23
CA ASP A 497 5.64 42.35 -7.66
C ASP A 497 4.92 41.12 -8.25
N SER A 498 3.82 41.39 -8.96
CA SER A 498 3.35 40.59 -10.10
C SER A 498 4.14 41.06 -11.33
N PRO A 499 4.29 40.31 -12.46
CA PRO A 499 3.22 39.52 -13.11
C PRO A 499 3.67 38.26 -13.90
N LEU A 500 2.69 37.44 -14.30
CA LEU A 500 2.47 36.89 -15.67
C LEU A 500 1.54 35.67 -15.59
N LYS A 501 0.25 35.94 -15.80
CA LYS A 501 -0.69 34.94 -16.33
C LYS A 501 -0.41 34.81 -17.83
N GLN A 502 0.12 33.67 -18.25
CA GLN A 502 -0.06 33.23 -19.63
C GLN A 502 -1.39 32.48 -19.76
N VAL A 503 -2.10 32.92 -20.79
CA VAL A 503 -3.34 32.40 -21.35
C VAL A 503 -3.08 31.03 -21.97
N ASN A 504 -3.94 30.06 -21.63
CA ASN A 504 -4.47 28.98 -22.45
C ASN A 504 -5.59 28.36 -21.60
N GLY A 505 -6.86 28.34 -21.98
CA GLY A 505 -7.41 28.09 -23.30
C GLY A 505 -8.44 26.96 -23.15
N ASN A 506 -9.62 27.33 -22.65
CA ASN A 506 -10.93 26.66 -22.64
C ASN A 506 -11.07 25.16 -22.96
N GLY A 507 -11.63 24.44 -21.98
CA GLY A 507 -12.50 23.28 -22.19
C GLY A 507 -13.61 23.31 -21.15
N GLY A 508 -14.75 23.90 -21.51
CA GLY A 508 -15.88 24.12 -20.61
C GLY A 508 -16.63 22.84 -20.23
N ARG A 509 -17.24 22.83 -19.05
CA ARG A 509 -18.50 22.13 -18.77
C ARG A 509 -19.21 22.72 -17.52
N PRO A 510 -20.54 22.61 -17.45
CA PRO A 510 -21.38 23.57 -16.76
C PRO A 510 -21.77 23.17 -15.33
N GLY A 511 -22.07 24.22 -14.55
CA GLY A 511 -23.12 24.35 -13.53
C GLY A 511 -23.56 23.12 -12.73
N ARG A 512 -23.32 23.16 -11.42
CA ARG A 512 -24.18 22.51 -10.42
C ARG A 512 -25.12 23.55 -9.81
N PRO A 513 -26.43 23.30 -9.74
CA PRO A 513 -27.37 24.21 -9.10
C PRO A 513 -27.41 24.00 -7.58
N HIS A 514 -27.75 25.10 -6.91
CA HIS A 514 -27.99 25.21 -5.48
C HIS A 514 -29.11 24.29 -4.99
N SER A 515 -28.86 23.56 -3.92
CA SER A 515 -29.89 22.87 -3.14
C SER A 515 -30.56 23.86 -2.18
N ILE A 516 -31.80 24.22 -2.50
CA ILE A 516 -32.74 24.89 -1.62
C ILE A 516 -33.23 23.86 -0.59
N GLY A 517 -33.14 24.23 0.68
CA GLY A 517 -33.63 23.42 1.80
C GLY A 517 -35.16 23.36 1.84
N ARG A 518 -35.68 22.19 2.24
CA ARG A 518 -37.06 22.06 2.70
C ARG A 518 -37.08 21.19 3.95
N LYS A 519 -37.37 21.85 5.07
CA LYS A 519 -37.74 21.26 6.36
C LYS A 519 -39.18 20.76 6.24
N GLU A 520 -39.42 19.48 6.40
CA GLU A 520 -40.75 18.98 6.79
C GLU A 520 -40.59 18.08 8.02
N ARG A 521 -41.15 18.59 9.13
CA ARG A 521 -41.53 17.84 10.32
C ARG A 521 -42.77 17.02 9.95
N MET A 522 -42.86 15.80 10.46
CA MET A 522 -44.06 15.03 10.88
C MET A 522 -43.53 13.62 11.21
N GLY A 523 -43.90 12.89 12.25
CA GLY A 523 -44.80 13.06 13.38
C GLY A 523 -44.65 11.76 14.20
N GLU A 524 -44.57 11.87 15.51
CA GLU A 524 -44.42 10.72 16.41
C GLU A 524 -45.73 9.93 16.48
N GLY A 525 -45.69 8.66 16.08
CA GLY A 525 -46.78 7.70 16.25
C GLY A 525 -46.40 6.61 17.24
N LYS A 526 -46.76 6.81 18.52
CA LYS A 526 -46.81 5.76 19.55
C LYS A 526 -47.93 4.78 19.21
N GLN A 527 -47.64 3.49 19.10
CA GLN A 527 -48.63 2.44 19.33
C GLN A 527 -48.07 1.34 20.23
N ARG A 528 -48.74 1.18 21.37
CA ARG A 528 -48.60 0.09 22.33
C ARG A 528 -49.50 -1.07 21.91
N SER A 529 -49.11 -2.26 22.40
CA SER A 529 -49.95 -3.41 22.78
C SER A 529 -50.26 -4.44 21.69
N ARG A 530 -49.79 -5.68 21.86
CA ARG A 530 -50.55 -6.71 22.59
C ARG A 530 -49.75 -8.02 22.73
N SER A 531 -49.84 -8.55 23.95
CA SER A 531 -49.55 -9.92 24.36
C SER A 531 -50.38 -10.94 23.57
N LEU A 532 -49.81 -12.11 23.29
CA LEU A 532 -50.54 -13.37 23.36
C LEU A 532 -49.63 -14.48 23.89
N ARG A 533 -50.26 -15.28 24.73
CA ARG A 533 -49.76 -16.33 25.61
C ARG A 533 -49.76 -17.67 24.86
N ASN A 534 -48.89 -18.57 25.33
CA ASN A 534 -49.05 -20.02 25.45
C ASN A 534 -49.58 -20.82 24.25
N GLU A 535 -48.78 -21.79 23.81
CA GLU A 535 -49.21 -23.19 23.84
C GLU A 535 -48.02 -24.11 24.13
N ARG A 536 -48.13 -24.81 25.27
CA ARG A 536 -47.43 -26.06 25.56
C ARG A 536 -48.26 -27.18 24.94
N LEU A 537 -47.60 -28.19 24.39
CA LEU A 537 -47.85 -29.64 24.52
C LEU A 537 -47.10 -30.30 23.35
N GLY A 538 -46.05 -31.08 23.62
CA GLY A 538 -46.23 -32.53 23.52
C GLY A 538 -44.89 -33.24 23.71
N SER A 539 -44.82 -33.98 24.80
CA SER A 539 -43.88 -35.04 25.11
C SER A 539 -43.98 -36.20 24.10
N GLY A 540 -42.85 -36.80 23.72
CA GLY A 540 -42.80 -38.07 23.00
C GLY A 540 -41.43 -38.72 23.13
N ASN A 541 -41.37 -39.76 23.97
CA ASN A 541 -40.20 -40.54 24.38
C ASN A 541 -39.68 -41.51 23.32
N ALA A 542 -38.40 -41.90 23.54
CA ALA A 542 -37.76 -43.19 23.21
C ALA A 542 -37.57 -43.51 21.70
N SER A 543 -36.50 -44.17 21.23
CA SER A 543 -35.72 -45.26 21.82
C SER A 543 -34.42 -45.51 21.03
N HIS A 544 -33.38 -45.92 21.76
CA HIS A 544 -32.41 -46.99 21.45
C HIS A 544 -32.14 -47.39 19.98
N GLY A 545 -30.86 -47.37 19.61
CA GLY A 545 -30.34 -48.02 18.41
C GLY A 545 -28.81 -48.13 18.43
N ILE A 546 -28.29 -49.03 19.28
CA ILE A 546 -26.91 -49.53 19.25
C ILE A 546 -26.71 -50.30 17.94
N GLY A 547 -25.67 -49.98 17.16
CA GLY A 547 -25.44 -50.61 15.86
C GLY A 547 -24.01 -50.54 15.34
N LYS A 548 -23.15 -51.39 15.90
CA LYS A 548 -22.02 -52.12 15.30
C LYS A 548 -21.17 -51.46 14.20
N VAL A 549 -19.93 -51.21 14.63
CA VAL A 549 -18.66 -51.39 13.91
C VAL A 549 -18.71 -52.58 12.93
N MET A 550 -18.41 -52.34 11.65
CA MET A 550 -17.97 -53.37 10.73
C MET A 550 -16.66 -52.96 10.03
N ASN A 551 -15.63 -53.71 10.38
CA ASN A 551 -14.37 -53.89 9.66
C ASN A 551 -14.65 -54.47 8.27
N THR A 552 -14.05 -53.89 7.22
CA THR A 552 -13.75 -54.62 5.98
C THR A 552 -12.26 -54.51 5.65
N ARG A 553 -11.58 -55.65 5.83
CA ARG A 553 -10.25 -56.00 5.32
C ARG A 553 -10.23 -55.83 3.79
N ARG A 554 -9.21 -55.18 3.20
CA ARG A 554 -8.00 -55.79 2.62
C ARG A 554 -8.20 -57.14 1.90
N ALA A 555 -8.27 -57.07 0.57
CA ALA A 555 -7.66 -57.90 -0.47
C ALA A 555 -7.89 -57.08 -1.78
N GLY A 556 -6.99 -56.87 -2.75
CA GLY A 556 -5.81 -57.59 -3.21
C GLY A 556 -6.00 -57.85 -4.72
N SER A 557 -5.43 -57.02 -5.60
CA SER A 557 -5.07 -57.35 -7.00
C SER A 557 -4.33 -56.14 -7.61
N SER A 558 -3.03 -56.15 -7.91
CA SER A 558 -2.34 -56.81 -9.04
C SER A 558 -2.94 -56.51 -10.42
N GLY A 559 -2.19 -55.79 -11.27
CA GLY A 559 -2.46 -55.57 -12.70
C GLY A 559 -1.78 -54.29 -13.18
N SER A 560 -0.52 -54.35 -13.61
CA SER A 560 -0.10 -54.24 -15.03
C SER A 560 -0.60 -52.94 -15.69
N GLY A 561 0.24 -51.94 -15.94
CA GLY A 561 1.32 -52.05 -16.91
C GLY A 561 0.76 -51.88 -18.32
N CYS A 562 0.73 -50.65 -18.85
CA CYS A 562 0.57 -50.42 -20.28
C CYS A 562 1.43 -49.24 -20.71
N GLN A 563 2.50 -49.58 -21.41
CA GLN A 563 3.31 -48.69 -22.23
C GLN A 563 2.59 -48.40 -23.54
N LYS A 564 2.80 -47.17 -24.04
CA LYS A 564 2.93 -46.76 -25.45
C LYS A 564 2.15 -47.53 -26.52
N LEU A 565 1.30 -46.80 -27.23
CA LEU A 565 1.47 -46.51 -28.66
C LEU A 565 1.10 -45.05 -28.92
#